data_AF-A0A1Q5THR2-F1
#
_entry.id   AF-A0A1Q5THR2-F1
#
_cell.length_a   1.000
_cell.length_b   1.000
_cell.length_c   1.000
_cell.angle_alpha   90.00
_cell.angle_beta   90.00
_cell.angle_gamma   90.00
#
_symmetry.space_group_name_H-M   'P 1'
#
loop_
_entity.id
_entity.type
_entity.pdbx_description
1 polymer ?
#
loop_
_entity_poly.entity_id
_entity_poly.type
_entity_poly.pdbx_seq_one_letter_code
_entity_poly.pdbx_strand_id
1 'polypeptide(L)' 'MFELIFHPEAEQEIYALNEPMQGKVIKALEKLEAKGNQLRYPDTRFLQNELFELRVGKKDITRTLFAFAKGKKFIFYGRL' A
#
# COMPACT_ATOMS: atom_id res chain seq x y z
N MET A 1 -15.06 1.76 -4.73
CA MET A 1 -13.67 1.38 -5.00
C MET A 1 -12.85 2.64 -5.16
N PHE A 2 -11.65 2.65 -4.58
CA PHE A 2 -10.62 3.64 -4.82
C PHE A 2 -9.77 3.16 -6.00
N GLU A 3 -9.13 4.08 -6.72
CA GLU A 3 -8.22 3.75 -7.82
C GLU A 3 -6.78 3.73 -7.28
N LEU A 4 -6.03 2.67 -7.59
CA LEU A 4 -4.62 2.55 -7.21
C LEU A 4 -3.75 2.88 -8.42
N ILE A 5 -2.88 3.87 -8.28
CA ILE A 5 -1.91 4.28 -9.30
C ILE A 5 -0.52 3.95 -8.77
N PHE A 6 0.20 3.12 -9.52
CA PHE A 6 1.53 2.66 -9.15
C PHE A 6 2.59 3.51 -9.82
N HIS A 7 3.57 3.97 -9.05
CA HIS A 7 4.85 4.38 -9.62
C HIS A 7 5.54 3.13 -10.21
N PRO A 8 6.20 3.21 -11.39
CA PRO A 8 6.82 2.05 -12.03
C PRO A 8 7.80 1.28 -11.12
N GLU A 9 8.51 1.98 -10.25
CA GLU A 9 9.43 1.34 -9.28
C GLU A 9 8.68 0.52 -8.22
N ALA A 10 7.49 0.97 -7.78
CA ALA A 10 6.69 0.24 -6.79
C ALA A 10 6.20 -1.11 -7.35
N GLU A 11 5.85 -1.16 -8.64
CA GLU A 11 5.46 -2.40 -9.30
C GLU A 11 6.64 -3.40 -9.37
N GLN A 12 7.82 -2.93 -9.78
CA GLN A 12 9.03 -3.77 -9.84
C GLN A 12 9.42 -4.32 -8.48
N GLU A 13 9.31 -3.51 -7.43
CA GLU A 13 9.58 -3.95 -6.06
C GLU A 13 8.63 -5.07 -5.61
N ILE A 14 7.33 -4.96 -5.92
CA ILE A 14 6.35 -6.01 -5.59
C ILE A 14 6.74 -7.31 -6.27
N TYR A 15 7.11 -7.27 -7.56
CA TYR A 15 7.53 -8.47 -8.29
C TYR A 15 8.87 -9.03 -7.82
N ALA A 16 9.72 -8.23 -7.19
CA ALA A 16 11.00 -8.69 -6.61
C ALA A 16 10.83 -9.42 -5.27
N LEU A 17 9.65 -9.38 -4.64
CA LEU A 17 9.36 -10.11 -3.42
C LEU A 17 9.27 -11.63 -3.65
N ASN A 18 9.47 -12.42 -2.58
CA ASN A 18 9.14 -13.84 -2.62
C ASN A 18 7.62 -14.08 -2.73
N GLU A 19 7.21 -15.21 -3.32
CA GLU A 19 5.79 -15.52 -3.59
C GLU A 19 4.87 -15.34 -2.37
N PRO A 20 5.23 -15.78 -1.13
CA PRO A 20 4.36 -15.59 0.02
C PRO A 20 4.16 -14.12 0.39
N MET A 21 5.13 -13.25 0.12
CA MET A 21 5.00 -11.82 0.39
C MET A 21 4.25 -11.09 -0.72
N GLN A 22 4.44 -11.48 -1.98
CA GLN A 22 3.63 -10.96 -3.09
C GLN A 22 2.13 -11.11 -2.82
N GLY A 23 1.69 -12.32 -2.45
CA GLY A 23 0.27 -12.57 -2.15
C GLY A 23 -0.26 -11.74 -0.97
N LYS A 24 0.59 -11.45 0.04
CA LYS A 24 0.20 -10.59 1.15
C LYS A 24 0.07 -9.12 0.72
N VAL A 25 0.97 -8.64 -0.14
CA VAL A 25 0.90 -7.27 -0.66
C VAL A 25 -0.35 -7.11 -1.51
N ILE A 26 -0.64 -8.03 -2.43
CA ILE A 26 -1.85 -8.01 -3.26
C ILE A 26 -3.11 -7.93 -2.39
N LYS A 27 -3.22 -8.78 -1.37
CA LYS A 27 -4.35 -8.74 -0.43
C LYS A 27 -4.45 -7.43 0.35
N ALA A 28 -3.32 -6.80 0.68
CA ALA A 28 -3.31 -5.50 1.35
C ALA A 28 -3.76 -4.38 0.40
N LEU A 29 -3.37 -4.45 -0.87
CA LEU A 29 -3.81 -3.53 -1.93
C LEU A 29 -5.32 -3.65 -2.16
N GLU A 30 -5.88 -4.87 -2.25
CA GLU A 30 -7.33 -5.08 -2.37
C GLU A 30 -8.12 -4.44 -1.21
N LYS A 31 -7.62 -4.58 0.03
CA LYS A 31 -8.22 -3.92 1.19
C LYS A 31 -8.17 -2.40 1.06
N LEU A 32 -7.04 -1.86 0.60
CA LEU A 32 -6.86 -0.42 0.42
C LEU A 32 -7.75 0.11 -0.71
N GLU A 33 -7.90 -0.64 -1.79
CA GLU A 33 -8.81 -0.32 -2.89
C GLU A 33 -10.28 -0.28 -2.43
N ALA A 34 -10.66 -1.18 -1.52
CA ALA A 34 -12.01 -1.24 -0.98
C ALA A 34 -12.29 -0.11 0.04
N LYS A 35 -11.35 0.15 0.95
CA LYS A 35 -11.57 1.00 2.15
C LYS A 35 -10.89 2.37 2.08
N GLY A 36 -9.88 2.52 1.24
CA GLY A 36 -9.07 3.73 1.09
C GLY A 36 -8.57 4.27 2.42
N ASN A 37 -8.80 5.56 2.66
CA ASN A 37 -8.35 6.26 3.87
C ASN A 37 -9.12 5.86 5.15
N GLN A 38 -10.16 5.03 5.02
CA GLN A 38 -10.82 4.40 6.16
C GLN A 38 -10.12 3.12 6.62
N LEU A 39 -9.16 2.59 5.84
CA LEU A 39 -8.27 1.54 6.31
C LEU A 39 -7.37 2.15 7.39
N ARG A 40 -7.30 1.51 8.56
CA ARG A 40 -6.57 1.99 9.75
C ARG A 40 -5.58 0.93 10.24
N TYR A 41 -4.95 1.18 11.37
CA TYR A 41 -4.11 0.23 12.07
C TYR A 41 -4.84 -1.13 12.27
N PRO A 42 -4.17 -2.28 12.06
CA PRO A 42 -2.74 -2.45 11.80
C PRO A 42 -2.32 -2.38 10.32
N ASP A 43 -3.28 -2.33 9.40
CA ASP A 43 -3.02 -2.44 7.96
C ASP A 43 -2.36 -1.16 7.40
N THR A 44 -2.73 0.02 7.93
CA THR A 44 -2.14 1.31 7.54
C THR A 44 -1.81 2.19 8.74
N ARG A 45 -0.87 3.12 8.55
CA ARG A 45 -0.54 4.16 9.51
C ARG A 45 -0.50 5.51 8.81
N PHE A 46 -1.22 6.50 9.34
CA PHE A 46 -1.09 7.88 8.91
C PHE A 46 0.28 8.43 9.32
N LEU A 47 0.97 9.09 8.40
CA LEU A 47 2.24 9.76 8.65
C LEU A 47 2.03 11.27 8.79
N GLN A 48 1.73 11.94 7.68
CA GLN A 48 1.50 13.40 7.61
C GLN A 48 0.94 13.79 6.24
N ASN A 49 0.23 14.92 6.12
CA ASN A 49 -0.14 15.54 4.84
C ASN A 49 -0.69 14.54 3.77
N GLU A 50 -1.69 13.73 4.14
CA GLU A 50 -2.28 12.68 3.28
C GLU A 50 -1.33 11.55 2.86
N LEU A 51 -0.14 11.45 3.47
CA LEU A 51 0.81 10.35 3.33
C LEU A 51 0.55 9.28 4.38
N PHE A 52 0.53 8.04 3.93
CA PHE A 52 0.28 6.86 4.74
C PHE A 52 1.34 5.78 4.46
N GLU A 53 1.56 4.93 5.46
CA GLU A 53 2.34 3.71 5.37
C GLU A 53 1.36 2.53 5.25
N LEU A 54 1.46 1.74 4.19
CA LEU A 54 0.85 0.41 4.07
C LEU A 54 1.77 -0.60 4.75
N ARG A 55 1.21 -1.45 5.62
CA ARG A 55 1.95 -2.42 6.42
C ARG A 55 1.52 -3.83 6.06
N VAL A 56 2.46 -4.61 5.56
CA VAL A 56 2.21 -5.97 5.07
C VAL A 56 3.09 -6.95 5.83
N GLY A 57 2.48 -7.96 6.44
CA GLY A 57 3.19 -8.96 7.24
C GLY A 57 2.85 -8.88 8.73
N LYS A 58 3.63 -9.60 9.55
CA LYS A 58 3.43 -9.66 11.02
C LYS A 58 4.75 -9.50 11.76
N LYS A 59 5.66 -10.47 11.64
CA LYS A 59 7.01 -10.41 12.23
C LYS A 59 7.96 -9.62 11.32
N ASP A 60 8.07 -10.04 10.06
CA ASP A 60 8.75 -9.26 9.02
C ASP A 60 7.70 -8.40 8.30
N ILE A 61 7.64 -7.12 8.67
CA ILE A 61 6.70 -6.16 8.09
C ILE A 61 7.39 -5.43 6.95
N THR A 62 6.91 -5.68 5.75
CA THR A 62 7.18 -4.88 4.54
C THR A 62 6.30 -3.63 4.59
N ARG A 63 6.89 -2.47 4.30
CA ARG A 63 6.26 -1.16 4.45
C ARG A 63 6.33 -0.43 3.13
N THR A 64 5.25 0.22 2.73
CA THR A 64 5.30 1.03 1.51
C THR A 64 4.51 2.30 1.69
N LEU A 65 4.97 3.37 1.06
CA LEU A 65 4.34 4.68 1.16
C LEU A 65 3.31 4.85 0.05
N PHE A 66 2.15 5.39 0.44
CA PHE A 66 1.14 5.84 -0.50
C PHE A 66 0.55 7.18 -0.04
N ALA A 67 0.16 8.03 -0.99
CA ALA A 67 -0.56 9.26 -0.70
C ALA A 67 -1.99 9.20 -1.22
N PHE A 68 -2.93 9.77 -0.46
CA PHE A 68 -4.29 9.98 -0.93
C PHE A 68 -4.36 11.21 -1.82
N ALA A 69 -4.71 11.02 -3.08
CA ALA A 69 -5.03 12.07 -4.02
C ALA A 69 -6.56 12.28 -4.07
N LYS A 70 -6.98 13.54 -4.26
CA LYS A 70 -8.40 13.90 -4.40
C LYS A 70 -9.07 13.04 -5.48
N GLY A 71 -10.32 12.64 -5.23
CA GLY A 71 -11.10 11.84 -6.18
C GLY A 71 -10.97 10.32 -6.01
N LYS A 72 -10.66 9.85 -4.79
CA LYS A 72 -10.51 8.42 -4.46
C LYS A 72 -9.32 7.74 -5.16
N LYS A 73 -8.22 8.46 -5.38
CA LYS A 73 -7.02 7.94 -6.03
C LYS A 73 -5.89 7.80 -5.01
N PHE A 74 -5.09 6.76 -5.10
CA PHE A 74 -3.86 6.61 -4.33
C PHE A 74 -2.65 6.53 -5.24
N ILE A 75 -1.58 7.24 -4.89
CA ILE A 75 -0.30 7.15 -5.59
C ILE A 75 0.68 6.40 -4.69
N PHE A 76 1.20 5.29 -5.20
CA PHE A 76 2.22 4.47 -4.55
C PHE A 76 3.61 4.91 -4.99
N TYR A 77 4.48 5.30 -4.05
CA TYR A 77 5.78 5.89 -4.34
C TYR A 77 6.97 4.91 -4.20
N GLY A 78 6.73 3.71 -3.63
CA GLY A 78 7.75 2.67 -3.50
C GLY A 78 8.61 2.71 -2.22
N ARG A 79 9.46 1.68 -2.13
CA ARG A 79 10.31 1.07 -1.09
C ARG A 79 9.63 0.24 0.00
N LEU A 80 9.34 -1.02 -0.36
CA LEU A 80 8.93 -2.20 0.44
C LEU A 80 9.78 -2.47 1.70
#